data_AF-A0AAU0RF74-F1
#
_entry.id   AF-A0AAU0RF74-F1
#
_cell.length_a   1.000
_cell.length_b   1.000
_cell.length_c   1.000
_cell.angle_alpha   90.00
_cell.angle_beta   90.00
_cell.angle_gamma   90.00
#
_symmetry.space_group_name_H-M   'P 1'
#
loop_
_entity.id
_entity.type
_entity.pdbx_description
1 polymer ?
#
loop_
_entity_poly.entity_id
_entity_poly.type
_entity_poly.pdbx_seq_one_letter_code
_entity_poly.pdbx_strand_id
1 'polypeptide(L)'
;MDFQVKLKLKNDSEVFKDLKGLQNELIKQFPGLFKDVRDGNTTYSGSISIEFVDELKKGVDFGTALVDDPGTPGGGLTTFVNTKVNGNTVNPYDSRSGVALNTPRETATVARDILHELIHTAGPNHTDDANQATDIQIIATPIMAPDGSLIRVNRILGPGARLDLIIHNIMSYPGIKLNGKPINEYVPNKFDRSKVSPGQILQIIKQIDTDEQKTK
;
A
#
# COMPACT_ATOMS: atom_id res chain seq x y z
N MET A 1 18.79 4.69 -10.07
CA MET A 1 17.82 4.59 -11.18
C MET A 1 16.58 5.31 -10.73
N ASP A 2 16.14 6.27 -11.52
CA ASP A 2 14.97 7.09 -11.21
C ASP A 2 13.82 6.61 -12.08
N PHE A 3 12.72 6.19 -11.48
CA PHE A 3 11.54 5.78 -12.20
C PHE A 3 10.41 6.80 -12.01
N GLN A 4 9.63 6.99 -13.07
CA GLN A 4 8.50 7.90 -13.07
C GLN A 4 7.21 7.09 -13.19
N VAL A 5 6.29 7.34 -12.27
CA VAL A 5 4.96 6.73 -12.26
C VAL A 5 3.93 7.75 -12.73
N LYS A 6 2.96 7.31 -13.54
CA LYS A 6 1.78 8.11 -13.89
C LYS A 6 0.56 7.53 -13.18
N LEU A 7 -0.02 8.28 -12.25
CA LEU A 7 -1.22 7.91 -11.50
C LEU A 7 -2.42 8.69 -12.01
N LYS A 8 -3.47 7.99 -12.47
CA LYS A 8 -4.78 8.60 -12.72
C LYS A 8 -5.66 8.49 -11.48
N LEU A 9 -6.23 9.60 -11.06
CA LEU A 9 -6.99 9.65 -9.80
C LEU A 9 -8.34 10.35 -9.97
N LYS A 10 -9.39 9.65 -9.53
CA LYS A 10 -10.73 10.23 -9.33
C LYS A 10 -10.93 10.49 -7.83
N ASN A 11 -11.32 11.71 -7.47
CA ASN A 11 -11.51 12.12 -6.08
C ASN A 11 -12.99 12.38 -5.79
N ASP A 12 -13.66 11.42 -5.15
CA ASP A 12 -15.04 11.54 -4.66
C ASP A 12 -15.03 11.69 -3.11
N SER A 13 -13.95 12.26 -2.55
CA SER A 13 -13.73 12.40 -1.10
C SER A 13 -14.23 13.73 -0.54
N GLU A 14 -14.85 13.71 0.64
CA GLU A 14 -15.15 14.92 1.42
C GLU A 14 -13.97 15.39 2.29
N VAL A 15 -12.92 14.57 2.44
CA VAL A 15 -11.71 14.90 3.23
C VAL A 15 -10.83 15.90 2.49
N PHE A 16 -10.68 15.72 1.17
CA PHE A 16 -9.98 16.67 0.31
C PHE A 16 -10.99 17.56 -0.40
N LYS A 17 -11.14 18.78 0.12
CA LYS A 17 -12.04 19.81 -0.44
C LYS A 17 -11.57 20.35 -1.80
N ASP A 18 -10.31 20.11 -2.17
CA ASP A 18 -9.76 20.51 -3.45
C ASP A 18 -8.77 19.47 -4.00
N LEU A 19 -8.80 19.29 -5.32
CA LEU A 19 -7.96 18.31 -6.04
C LEU A 19 -6.46 18.62 -5.92
N LYS A 20 -6.09 19.90 -5.85
CA LYS A 20 -4.70 20.34 -5.82
C LYS A 20 -4.02 20.00 -4.48
N GLY A 21 -4.75 20.10 -3.38
CA GLY A 21 -4.29 19.73 -2.04
C GLY A 21 -3.94 18.25 -1.95
N LEU A 22 -4.79 17.37 -2.49
CA LEU A 22 -4.50 15.94 -2.59
C LEU A 22 -3.26 15.67 -3.45
N GLN A 23 -3.17 16.33 -4.61
CA GLN A 23 -2.01 16.20 -5.50
C GLN A 23 -0.70 16.53 -4.79
N ASN A 24 -0.67 17.69 -4.11
CA ASN A 24 0.51 18.18 -3.43
C ASN A 24 0.94 17.22 -2.32
N GLU A 25 -0.01 16.65 -1.58
CA GLU A 25 0.29 15.73 -0.49
C GLU A 25 0.85 14.40 -1.01
N LEU A 26 0.28 13.86 -2.10
CA LEU A 26 0.80 12.65 -2.76
C LEU A 26 2.21 12.86 -3.33
N ILE A 27 2.44 13.96 -4.06
CA ILE A 27 3.75 14.30 -4.64
C ILE A 27 4.81 14.45 -3.54
N LYS A 28 4.44 15.07 -2.41
CA LYS A 28 5.34 15.28 -1.27
C LYS A 28 5.74 13.96 -0.61
N GLN A 29 4.81 13.01 -0.47
CA GLN A 29 5.07 11.76 0.25
C GLN A 29 5.73 10.68 -0.60
N PHE A 30 5.44 10.62 -1.91
CA PHE A 30 5.87 9.52 -2.77
C PHE A 30 7.40 9.27 -2.80
N PRO A 31 8.28 10.29 -2.96
CA PRO A 31 9.72 10.05 -2.94
C PRO A 31 10.21 9.52 -1.59
N GLY A 32 9.52 9.88 -0.51
CA GLY A 32 9.83 9.45 0.85
C GLY A 32 9.73 7.94 1.05
N LEU A 33 8.95 7.24 0.22
CA LEU A 33 8.79 5.78 0.27
C LEU A 33 10.11 5.04 0.03
N PHE A 34 11.00 5.63 -0.75
CA PHE A 34 12.23 4.99 -1.24
C PHE A 34 13.51 5.48 -0.54
N LYS A 35 13.41 6.50 0.34
CA LYS A 35 14.57 7.28 0.83
C LYS A 35 15.62 6.50 1.61
N ASP A 36 15.20 5.45 2.33
CA ASP A 36 16.02 4.68 3.28
C ASP A 36 16.52 3.36 2.69
N VAL A 37 16.17 3.05 1.45
CA VAL A 37 16.59 1.82 0.78
C VAL A 37 17.98 2.04 0.17
N ARG A 38 19.01 1.91 1.01
CA ARG A 38 20.41 2.04 0.62
C ARG A 38 21.21 0.82 1.08
N ASP A 39 21.04 -0.31 0.41
CA ASP A 39 21.99 -1.41 0.53
C ASP A 39 22.77 -1.56 -0.79
N GLY A 40 24.00 -1.03 -0.81
CA GLY A 40 25.04 -1.29 -1.81
C GLY A 40 24.84 -0.71 -3.22
N ASN A 41 25.46 0.45 -3.49
CA ASN A 41 25.74 1.04 -4.81
C ASN A 41 24.59 1.45 -5.76
N THR A 42 23.33 1.19 -5.43
CA THR A 42 22.22 1.63 -6.29
C THR A 42 21.24 2.51 -5.52
N THR A 43 21.32 3.83 -5.74
CA THR A 43 20.30 4.77 -5.27
C THR A 43 19.07 4.64 -6.17
N TYR A 44 17.94 4.25 -5.61
CA TYR A 44 16.65 4.32 -6.30
C TYR A 44 15.90 5.56 -5.84
N SER A 45 15.34 6.30 -6.79
CA SER A 45 14.38 7.36 -6.49
C SER A 45 13.15 7.19 -7.36
N GLY A 46 12.01 7.65 -6.85
CA GLY A 46 10.73 7.60 -7.54
C GLY A 46 10.17 8.99 -7.66
N SER A 47 9.62 9.31 -8.83
CA SER A 47 8.74 10.46 -9.01
C SER A 47 7.35 9.99 -9.42
N ILE A 48 6.34 10.74 -9.00
CA ILE A 48 4.95 10.50 -9.37
C ILE A 48 4.42 11.72 -10.11
N SER A 49 3.81 11.47 -11.26
CA SER A 49 2.96 12.41 -11.97
C SER A 49 1.52 11.98 -11.74
N ILE A 50 0.67 12.95 -11.41
CA ILE A 50 -0.73 12.70 -11.06
C ILE A 50 -1.60 13.42 -12.08
N GLU A 51 -2.47 12.66 -12.73
CA GLU A 51 -3.50 13.15 -13.65
C GLU A 51 -4.86 12.94 -13.00
N PHE A 52 -5.61 14.02 -12.78
CA PHE A 52 -6.98 13.90 -12.31
C PHE A 52 -7.91 13.58 -13.46
N VAL A 53 -8.84 12.65 -13.24
CA VAL A 53 -9.81 12.22 -14.24
C VAL A 53 -11.22 12.17 -13.63
N ASP A 54 -12.21 12.51 -14.45
CA ASP A 54 -13.63 12.41 -14.06
C ASP A 54 -14.08 10.94 -13.97
N GLU A 55 -13.45 10.05 -14.75
CA GLU A 55 -13.73 8.62 -14.79
C GLU A 55 -12.46 7.82 -15.13
N LEU A 56 -12.30 6.66 -14.48
CA LEU A 56 -11.25 5.69 -14.81
C LEU A 56 -11.69 4.84 -16.01
N LYS A 57 -11.03 4.98 -17.16
CA LYS A 57 -11.31 4.14 -18.33
C LYS A 57 -10.76 2.73 -18.11
N LYS A 58 -11.63 1.72 -18.19
CA LYS A 58 -11.24 0.30 -18.10
C LYS A 58 -10.23 -0.06 -19.21
N GLY A 59 -9.20 -0.84 -18.86
CA GLY A 59 -8.29 -1.47 -19.83
C GLY A 59 -7.24 -0.57 -20.49
N VAL A 60 -7.11 0.70 -20.09
CA VAL A 60 -6.13 1.64 -20.68
C VAL A 60 -5.24 2.30 -19.62
N ASP A 61 -5.73 2.37 -18.38
CA ASP A 61 -5.20 3.30 -17.39
C ASP A 61 -4.75 2.61 -16.11
N PHE A 62 -3.58 3.00 -15.64
CA PHE A 62 -3.19 2.81 -14.26
C PHE A 62 -3.96 3.82 -13.40
N GLY A 63 -4.83 3.36 -12.49
CA GLY A 63 -5.61 4.31 -11.71
C GLY A 63 -6.29 3.80 -10.45
N THR A 64 -6.68 4.78 -9.63
CA THR A 64 -7.33 4.59 -8.34
C THR A 64 -8.49 5.57 -8.16
N ALA A 65 -9.56 5.11 -7.52
CA ALA A 65 -10.69 5.94 -7.10
C ALA A 65 -10.73 5.99 -5.58
N LEU A 66 -10.83 7.20 -5.03
CA LEU A 66 -11.11 7.43 -3.61
C LEU A 66 -12.59 7.79 -3.47
N VAL A 67 -13.35 6.97 -2.73
CA VAL A 67 -14.78 7.15 -2.48
C VAL A 67 -15.00 7.28 -0.97
N ASP A 68 -15.53 8.40 -0.48
CA ASP A 68 -15.97 8.54 0.91
C ASP A 68 -17.51 8.61 0.96
N ASP A 69 -18.16 7.70 1.68
CA ASP A 69 -19.63 7.68 1.81
C ASP A 69 -20.08 8.40 3.11
N PRO A 70 -20.90 9.47 3.03
CA PRO A 70 -21.44 10.14 4.20
C PRO A 70 -22.25 9.20 5.11
N GLY A 71 -21.98 9.21 6.42
CA GLY A 71 -22.73 8.42 7.42
C GLY A 71 -22.24 6.97 7.62
N THR A 72 -21.20 6.55 6.89
CA THR A 72 -20.46 5.31 7.18
C THR A 72 -19.43 5.57 8.30
N PRO A 73 -18.76 4.54 8.88
CA PRO A 73 -17.58 4.78 9.72
C PRO A 73 -16.66 5.80 9.05
N GLY A 74 -15.91 6.62 9.81
CA GLY A 74 -15.11 7.70 9.21
C GLY A 74 -14.11 7.15 8.20
N GLY A 75 -14.33 7.39 6.90
CA GLY A 75 -13.41 7.00 5.83
C GLY A 75 -14.00 6.36 4.58
N GLY A 76 -13.08 6.01 3.69
CA GLY A 76 -13.37 5.81 2.29
C GLY A 76 -12.76 4.56 1.72
N LEU A 77 -13.45 4.06 0.71
CA LEU A 77 -13.02 2.98 -0.12
C LEU A 77 -12.02 3.51 -1.13
N THR A 78 -10.84 2.89 -1.16
CA THR A 78 -9.92 3.14 -2.26
C THR A 78 -9.96 1.93 -3.19
N THR A 79 -10.40 2.15 -4.44
CA THR A 79 -10.59 1.10 -5.44
C THR A 79 -9.51 1.21 -6.50
N PHE A 80 -8.80 0.12 -6.74
CA PHE A 80 -7.69 0.07 -7.69
C PHE A 80 -8.01 -0.80 -8.88
N VAL A 81 -7.53 -0.37 -10.04
CA VAL A 81 -7.65 -1.12 -11.28
C VAL A 81 -6.25 -1.28 -11.87
N ASN A 82 -5.71 -2.50 -11.79
CA ASN A 82 -4.47 -2.86 -12.48
C ASN A 82 -4.81 -3.32 -13.91
N THR A 83 -4.68 -2.42 -14.88
CA THR A 83 -5.14 -2.68 -16.26
C THR A 83 -4.10 -3.33 -17.17
N LYS A 84 -2.83 -3.46 -16.74
CA LYS A 84 -1.75 -4.01 -17.59
C LYS A 84 -1.61 -5.53 -17.54
N VAL A 85 -2.26 -6.23 -16.60
CA VAL A 85 -2.21 -7.70 -16.50
C VAL A 85 -3.62 -8.29 -16.38
N ASN A 86 -4.23 -8.65 -17.52
CA ASN A 86 -5.33 -9.63 -17.67
C ASN A 86 -6.35 -9.77 -16.51
N GLY A 87 -6.86 -8.66 -15.97
CA GLY A 87 -7.95 -8.70 -15.01
C GLY A 87 -8.07 -7.41 -14.20
N ASN A 88 -9.23 -6.76 -14.29
CA ASN A 88 -9.57 -5.67 -13.37
C ASN A 88 -9.93 -6.30 -12.01
N THR A 89 -8.94 -6.66 -11.20
CA THR A 89 -9.21 -7.04 -9.81
C THR A 89 -9.45 -5.76 -9.03
N VAL A 90 -10.72 -5.47 -8.76
CA VAL A 90 -11.12 -4.43 -7.80
C VAL A 90 -10.89 -5.02 -6.42
N ASN A 91 -9.83 -4.57 -5.75
CA ASN A 91 -9.62 -4.85 -4.34
C ASN A 91 -10.15 -3.66 -3.54
N PRO A 92 -11.35 -3.74 -2.97
CA PRO A 92 -11.82 -2.75 -2.03
C PRO A 92 -11.04 -2.91 -0.73
N TYR A 93 -10.25 -1.92 -0.35
CA TYR A 93 -9.64 -1.88 0.97
C TYR A 93 -10.41 -0.95 1.90
N ASP A 94 -10.87 -1.53 3.02
CA ASP A 94 -11.36 -0.78 4.17
C ASP A 94 -10.35 -0.91 5.31
N SER A 95 -9.64 0.19 5.61
CA SER A 95 -8.56 0.22 6.59
C SER A 95 -8.98 0.13 8.05
N ARG A 96 -10.28 -0.08 8.34
CA ARG A 96 -10.88 0.39 9.59
C ARG A 96 -11.59 -0.68 10.42
N SER A 97 -11.13 -1.93 10.40
CA SER A 97 -11.60 -2.90 11.40
C SER A 97 -11.28 -2.37 12.82
N GLY A 98 -12.30 -1.88 13.54
CA GLY A 98 -12.18 -1.40 14.91
C GLY A 98 -12.04 0.12 15.13
N VAL A 99 -12.19 0.97 14.11
CA VAL A 99 -12.22 2.44 14.28
C VAL A 99 -13.65 2.91 14.55
N ALA A 100 -13.83 3.83 15.51
CA ALA A 100 -15.15 4.38 15.82
C ALA A 100 -15.76 5.14 14.62
N LEU A 101 -17.09 5.06 14.49
CA LEU A 101 -17.83 5.80 13.48
C LEU A 101 -17.49 7.31 13.55
N ASN A 102 -17.43 7.98 12.40
CA ASN A 102 -17.16 9.43 12.29
C ASN A 102 -15.79 9.92 12.81
N THR A 103 -14.79 9.05 12.99
CA THR A 103 -13.42 9.49 13.29
C THR A 103 -12.86 10.31 12.10
N PRO A 104 -12.45 11.58 12.28
CA PRO A 104 -11.91 12.39 11.19
C PRO A 104 -10.67 11.77 10.54
N ARG A 105 -10.55 11.86 9.21
CA ARG A 105 -9.34 11.44 8.50
C ARG A 105 -8.39 12.61 8.30
N GLU A 106 -7.12 12.37 8.59
CA GLU A 106 -6.05 13.27 8.20
C GLU A 106 -5.72 13.10 6.71
N THR A 107 -5.51 14.21 6.01
CA THR A 107 -5.11 14.23 4.60
C THR A 107 -3.87 13.37 4.33
N ALA A 108 -2.88 13.41 5.22
CA ALA A 108 -1.67 12.61 5.11
C ALA A 108 -1.94 11.10 5.17
N THR A 109 -2.91 10.67 5.98
CA THR A 109 -3.29 9.25 6.11
C THR A 109 -4.00 8.76 4.85
N VAL A 110 -4.91 9.56 4.31
CA VAL A 110 -5.59 9.26 3.04
C VAL A 110 -4.59 9.15 1.89
N ALA A 111 -3.64 10.07 1.80
CA ALA A 111 -2.58 10.02 0.79
C ALA A 111 -1.73 8.73 0.91
N ARG A 112 -1.41 8.28 2.13
CA ARG A 112 -0.71 7.00 2.34
C ARG A 112 -1.51 5.78 1.93
N ASP A 113 -2.83 5.80 2.11
CA ASP A 113 -3.69 4.70 1.65
C ASP A 113 -3.70 4.63 0.11
N ILE A 114 -3.78 5.77 -0.58
CA ILE A 114 -3.63 5.82 -2.04
C ILE A 114 -2.26 5.27 -2.48
N LEU A 115 -1.19 5.66 -1.78
CA LEU A 115 0.17 5.20 -2.10
C LEU A 115 0.38 3.70 -1.79
N HIS A 116 -0.17 3.16 -0.71
CA HIS A 116 -0.13 1.73 -0.37
C HIS A 116 -0.60 0.87 -1.54
N GLU A 117 -1.72 1.27 -2.09
CA GLU A 117 -2.38 0.52 -3.12
C GLU A 117 -1.79 0.77 -4.51
N LEU A 118 -1.26 1.98 -4.75
CA LEU A 118 -0.34 2.20 -5.86
C LEU A 118 0.81 1.20 -5.82
N ILE A 119 1.39 0.91 -4.65
CA ILE A 119 2.46 -0.08 -4.54
C ILE A 119 1.98 -1.50 -4.91
N HIS A 120 0.75 -1.91 -4.54
CA HIS A 120 0.23 -3.24 -4.91
C HIS A 120 0.29 -3.54 -6.40
N THR A 121 -0.02 -2.54 -7.21
CA THR A 121 -0.08 -2.70 -8.66
C THR A 121 1.27 -2.98 -9.32
N ALA A 122 2.35 -2.60 -8.64
CA ALA A 122 3.71 -2.78 -9.12
C ALA A 122 4.28 -4.13 -8.65
N GLY A 123 3.46 -4.99 -8.04
CA GLY A 123 3.79 -6.36 -7.67
C GLY A 123 3.80 -6.67 -6.16
N PRO A 124 4.28 -5.77 -5.27
CA PRO A 124 4.31 -6.07 -3.84
C PRO A 124 2.94 -6.39 -3.21
N ASN A 125 2.90 -7.36 -2.30
CA ASN A 125 1.73 -7.69 -1.47
C ASN A 125 1.93 -7.30 0.00
N HIS A 126 0.89 -7.49 0.82
CA HIS A 126 1.02 -7.36 2.27
C HIS A 126 2.10 -8.28 2.81
N THR A 127 2.69 -7.86 3.92
CA THR A 127 3.81 -8.56 4.55
C THR A 127 3.42 -9.97 5.03
N ASP A 128 2.13 -10.27 5.23
CA ASP A 128 1.60 -11.56 5.68
C ASP A 128 0.79 -12.36 4.63
N ASP A 129 0.77 -11.92 3.37
CA ASP A 129 0.00 -12.55 2.27
C ASP A 129 0.75 -13.69 1.53
N ALA A 130 0.57 -13.88 0.22
CA ALA A 130 1.48 -14.64 -0.65
C ALA A 130 2.41 -13.71 -1.47
N ASN A 131 3.55 -14.25 -1.93
CA ASN A 131 4.52 -13.58 -2.83
C ASN A 131 5.24 -12.34 -2.24
N GLN A 132 5.65 -12.38 -0.97
CA GLN A 132 6.47 -11.30 -0.38
C GLN A 132 7.91 -11.32 -0.87
N ALA A 133 8.54 -10.16 -0.78
CA ALA A 133 9.98 -10.09 -0.66
C ALA A 133 10.45 -10.72 0.67
N THR A 134 11.57 -11.46 0.61
CA THR A 134 12.11 -12.21 1.76
C THR A 134 12.47 -11.32 2.95
N ASP A 135 12.84 -10.06 2.69
CA ASP A 135 13.26 -9.09 3.70
C ASP A 135 12.11 -8.52 4.56
N ILE A 136 10.86 -8.81 4.19
CA ILE A 136 9.65 -8.37 4.90
C ILE A 136 8.62 -9.49 5.14
N GLN A 137 9.01 -10.75 4.91
CA GLN A 137 8.07 -11.86 4.96
C GLN A 137 7.58 -12.15 6.40
N ILE A 138 6.27 -12.14 6.59
CA ILE A 138 5.58 -12.67 7.77
C ILE A 138 4.92 -13.98 7.38
N ILE A 139 5.21 -15.04 8.13
CA ILE A 139 4.58 -16.34 7.95
C ILE A 139 3.30 -16.37 8.78
N ALA A 140 2.15 -16.39 8.11
CA ALA A 140 0.83 -16.54 8.72
C ALA A 140 0.41 -18.01 8.77
N THR A 141 0.06 -18.51 9.94
CA THR A 141 -0.43 -19.89 10.14
C THR A 141 -1.79 -19.85 10.83
N PRO A 142 -2.89 -20.17 10.12
CA PRO A 142 -4.20 -20.27 10.74
C PRO A 142 -4.24 -21.46 11.70
N ILE A 143 -4.76 -21.23 12.89
CA ILE A 143 -5.06 -22.24 13.90
C ILE A 143 -6.56 -22.43 13.88
N MET A 144 -7.00 -23.60 13.43
CA MET A 144 -8.41 -23.94 13.25
C MET A 144 -8.90 -24.81 14.43
N ALA A 145 -10.17 -24.65 14.80
CA ALA A 145 -10.84 -25.56 15.70
C ALA A 145 -11.18 -26.89 14.98
N PRO A 146 -11.51 -27.96 15.71
CA PRO A 146 -11.89 -29.24 15.10
C PRO A 146 -13.09 -29.16 14.14
N ASP A 147 -13.97 -28.17 14.31
CA ASP A 147 -15.13 -27.91 13.44
C ASP A 147 -14.79 -27.10 12.18
N GLY A 148 -13.51 -26.74 11.97
CA GLY A 148 -13.06 -25.95 10.84
C GLY A 148 -13.24 -24.44 11.01
N SER A 149 -13.67 -23.95 12.19
CA SER A 149 -13.70 -22.51 12.48
C SER A 149 -12.30 -21.96 12.78
N LEU A 150 -12.03 -20.71 12.37
CA LEU A 150 -10.74 -20.05 12.63
C LEU A 150 -10.67 -19.60 14.10
N ILE A 151 -9.73 -20.14 14.88
CA ILE A 151 -9.47 -19.70 16.26
C ILE A 151 -8.61 -18.44 16.27
N ARG A 152 -7.47 -18.50 15.56
CA ARG A 152 -6.51 -17.39 15.46
C ARG A 152 -5.56 -17.60 14.28
N VAL A 153 -4.86 -16.55 13.88
CA VAL A 153 -3.73 -16.64 12.95
C VAL A 153 -2.45 -16.35 13.71
N ASN A 154 -1.56 -17.34 13.81
CA ASN A 154 -0.21 -17.12 14.32
C ASN A 154 0.62 -16.41 13.25
N ARG A 155 1.42 -15.42 13.64
CA ARG A 155 2.27 -14.66 12.72
C ARG A 155 3.66 -14.53 13.29
N ILE A 156 4.64 -14.98 12.53
CA ILE A 156 6.07 -14.96 12.88
C ILE A 156 6.89 -14.38 11.73
N LEU A 157 8.11 -13.93 12.03
CA LEU A 157 9.03 -13.46 11.00
C LEU A 157 9.56 -14.62 10.16
N GLY A 158 9.64 -14.41 8.84
CA GLY A 158 10.36 -15.30 7.94
C GLY A 158 11.88 -15.28 8.21
N PRO A 159 12.64 -16.31 7.78
CA PRO A 159 14.06 -16.45 8.13
C PRO A 159 14.97 -15.29 7.68
N GLY A 160 14.62 -14.59 6.60
CA GLY A 160 15.37 -13.42 6.11
C GLY A 160 14.68 -12.09 6.40
N ALA A 161 13.57 -12.11 7.13
CA ALA A 161 12.77 -10.92 7.35
C ALA A 161 13.37 -10.00 8.40
N ARG A 162 13.29 -8.70 8.15
CA ARG A 162 13.80 -7.66 9.04
C ARG A 162 12.65 -6.90 9.69
N LEU A 163 12.61 -6.94 11.02
CA LEU A 163 11.54 -6.34 11.80
C LEU A 163 11.41 -4.82 11.55
N ASP A 164 12.51 -4.10 11.41
CA ASP A 164 12.51 -2.67 11.10
C ASP A 164 11.89 -2.36 9.73
N LEU A 165 12.16 -3.18 8.73
CA LEU A 165 11.58 -3.03 7.39
C LEU A 165 10.08 -3.34 7.37
N ILE A 166 9.61 -4.25 8.24
CA ILE A 166 8.19 -4.60 8.38
C ILE A 166 7.42 -3.51 9.12
N ILE A 167 7.95 -3.00 10.23
CA ILE A 167 7.24 -2.02 11.07
C ILE A 167 6.98 -0.73 10.32
N HIS A 168 7.93 -0.27 9.50
CA HIS A 168 7.76 0.96 8.73
C HIS A 168 7.21 0.72 7.31
N ASN A 169 6.85 -0.53 6.99
CA ASN A 169 6.41 -0.87 5.65
C ASN A 169 5.06 -0.24 5.35
N ILE A 170 4.92 0.38 4.18
CA ILE A 170 3.66 0.91 3.70
C ILE A 170 2.62 -0.21 3.51
N MET A 171 3.06 -1.44 3.20
CA MET A 171 2.23 -2.64 3.00
C MET A 171 1.93 -3.41 4.29
N SER A 172 2.41 -2.97 5.46
CA SER A 172 2.10 -3.59 6.74
C SER A 172 0.91 -2.90 7.39
N TYR A 173 -0.12 -3.66 7.79
CA TYR A 173 -1.21 -3.09 8.57
C TYR A 173 -0.82 -2.91 10.05
N PRO A 174 -1.14 -1.75 10.65
CA PRO A 174 -0.74 -1.45 12.03
C PRO A 174 -1.34 -2.43 13.06
N GLY A 175 -2.54 -2.97 12.77
CA GLY A 175 -3.25 -3.90 13.64
C GLY A 175 -2.79 -5.36 13.55
N ILE A 176 -1.90 -5.71 12.61
CA ILE A 176 -1.35 -7.07 12.54
C ILE A 176 -0.57 -7.36 13.81
N LYS A 177 -0.87 -8.49 14.47
CA LYS A 177 -0.16 -8.96 15.65
C LYS A 177 0.96 -9.91 15.24
N LEU A 178 2.21 -9.47 15.37
CA LEU A 178 3.41 -10.27 15.20
C LEU A 178 3.90 -10.73 16.57
N ASN A 179 4.04 -12.04 16.80
CA ASN A 179 4.40 -12.61 18.10
C ASN A 179 3.52 -12.08 19.27
N GLY A 180 2.21 -11.94 19.03
CA GLY A 180 1.25 -11.48 20.02
C GLY A 180 1.20 -9.95 20.24
N LYS A 181 2.09 -9.18 19.61
CA LYS A 181 2.18 -7.73 19.74
C LYS A 181 1.81 -7.02 18.43
N PRO A 182 0.91 -6.01 18.43
CA PRO A 182 0.64 -5.19 17.26
C PRO A 182 1.90 -4.53 16.68
N ILE A 183 2.02 -4.46 15.36
CA ILE A 183 3.19 -3.90 14.68
C ILE A 183 3.46 -2.44 15.11
N ASN A 184 2.40 -1.64 15.26
CA ASN A 184 2.51 -0.23 15.65
C ASN A 184 3.03 -0.02 17.10
N GLU A 185 3.04 -1.05 17.94
CA GLU A 185 3.58 -0.97 19.31
C GLU A 185 5.09 -1.29 19.38
N TYR A 186 5.73 -1.74 18.30
CA TYR A 186 7.16 -2.05 18.32
C TYR A 186 8.04 -0.80 18.38
N VAL A 187 7.57 0.33 17.84
CA VAL A 187 8.25 1.62 17.97
C VAL A 187 7.25 2.73 18.30
N PRO A 188 6.83 2.82 19.58
CA PRO A 188 5.92 3.85 20.04
C PRO A 188 6.45 5.24 19.64
N ASN A 189 5.58 6.08 19.08
CA ASN A 189 5.90 7.45 18.63
C ASN A 189 6.88 7.56 17.44
N LYS A 190 7.31 6.44 16.83
CA LYS A 190 8.11 6.46 15.60
C LYS A 190 7.55 5.57 14.50
N PHE A 191 6.44 4.87 14.74
CA PHE A 191 5.75 4.11 13.71
C PHE A 191 5.47 5.01 12.50
N ASP A 192 5.98 4.60 11.35
CA ASP A 192 5.99 5.39 10.11
C ASP A 192 5.71 4.44 8.95
N ARG A 193 4.42 4.23 8.65
CA ARG A 193 3.91 3.32 7.59
C ARG A 193 4.10 3.93 6.20
N SER A 194 5.29 4.42 5.90
CA SER A 194 5.58 5.20 4.69
C SER A 194 6.81 4.72 3.94
N LYS A 195 7.26 3.47 4.12
CA LYS A 195 8.47 2.97 3.46
C LYS A 195 8.20 1.69 2.67
N VAL A 196 8.96 1.46 1.61
CA VAL A 196 9.07 0.15 0.95
C VAL A 196 10.40 -0.51 1.30
N SER A 197 10.49 -1.84 1.20
CA SER A 197 11.74 -2.58 1.40
C SER A 197 12.59 -2.65 0.13
N PRO A 198 13.91 -2.90 0.24
CA PRO A 198 14.75 -3.23 -0.91
C PRO A 198 14.20 -4.34 -1.79
N GLY A 199 13.69 -5.41 -1.19
CA GLY A 199 13.11 -6.52 -1.93
C GLY A 199 11.83 -6.13 -2.68
N GLN A 200 10.97 -5.29 -2.10
CA GLN A 200 9.79 -4.75 -2.80
C GLN A 200 10.18 -3.83 -3.96
N ILE A 201 11.22 -3.02 -3.83
CA ILE A 201 11.71 -2.19 -4.94
C ILE A 201 12.16 -3.05 -6.12
N LEU A 202 12.84 -4.16 -5.86
CA LEU A 202 13.23 -5.10 -6.92
C LEU A 202 12.01 -5.72 -7.61
N GLN A 203 10.93 -6.00 -6.87
CA GLN A 203 9.66 -6.45 -7.47
C GLN A 203 9.06 -5.38 -8.38
N ILE A 204 9.02 -4.12 -7.92
CA ILE A 204 8.53 -2.96 -8.69
C ILE A 204 9.32 -2.78 -10.00
N ILE A 205 10.66 -2.82 -9.94
CA ILE A 205 11.52 -2.67 -11.12
C ILE A 205 11.26 -3.78 -12.12
N LYS A 206 11.20 -5.04 -11.66
CA LYS A 206 10.91 -6.18 -12.55
C LYS A 206 9.54 -6.06 -13.22
N GLN A 207 8.55 -5.53 -12.50
CA GLN A 207 7.23 -5.30 -13.08
C GLN A 207 7.28 -4.21 -14.17
N ILE A 208 7.99 -3.10 -13.92
CA ILE A 208 8.20 -2.04 -14.91
C ILE A 208 8.88 -2.60 -16.17
N ASP A 209 9.99 -3.32 -16.00
CA ASP A 209 10.73 -3.94 -17.12
C ASP A 209 9.82 -4.88 -17.95
N THR A 210 8.99 -5.67 -17.26
CA THR A 210 8.04 -6.58 -17.91
C THR A 210 6.98 -5.83 -18.72
N ASP A 211 6.46 -4.73 -18.18
CA ASP A 211 5.43 -3.93 -18.84
C ASP A 211 5.98 -3.19 -20.06
N GLU A 212 7.22 -2.68 -19.98
CA GLU A 212 7.87 -1.99 -21.10
C GLU A 212 8.19 -2.94 -22.26
N GLN A 213 8.64 -4.17 -21.97
CA GLN A 213 8.92 -5.18 -22.99
C GLN A 213 7.69 -5.58 -23.81
N LYS A 214 6.49 -5.56 -23.21
CA LYS A 214 5.22 -5.85 -23.92
C LYS A 214 4.75 -4.72 -24.83
N THR A 215 5.32 -3.51 -24.69
CA THR A 215 4.96 -2.33 -25.49
C THR A 215 5.88 -2.07 -26.67
N LYS A 216 6.91 -2.90 -26.88
CA LYS A 216 7.79 -2.91 -28.04
C LYS A 216 7.40 -4.03 -29.01
#